data_AF-A0A377AJ74-F1
#
_entry.id   AF-A0A377AJ74-F1
#
_cell.length_a   1.000
_cell.length_b   1.000
_cell.length_c   1.000
_cell.angle_alpha   90.00
_cell.angle_beta   90.00
_cell.angle_gamma   90.00
#
_symmetry.space_group_name_H-M   'P 1'
#
loop_
_entity.id
_entity.type
_entity.pdbx_description
1 polymer ?
#
loop_
_entity_poly.entity_id
_entity_poly.type
_entity_poly.pdbx_seq_one_letter_code
_entity_poly.pdbx_strand_id
1 'polypeptide(L)' 'MALAVNQVIQDGGGLCVVRNGQVQSHLPLPIAGLMSTDTAQSLAEQIDALESRRP' A
#
# COMPACT_ATOMS: atom_id res chain seq x y z
N MET A 1 -0.20 -13.03 -6.43
CA MET A 1 -0.94 -12.88 -5.15
C MET A 1 -0.02 -12.98 -3.94
N ALA A 2 0.73 -14.08 -3.74
CA ALA A 2 1.63 -14.25 -2.59
C ALA A 2 2.59 -13.07 -2.35
N LEU A 3 3.19 -12.51 -3.41
CA LEU A 3 4.06 -11.33 -3.30
C LEU A 3 3.37 -10.12 -2.66
N ALA A 4 2.12 -9.83 -3.06
CA ALA A 4 1.36 -8.71 -2.51
C ALA A 4 1.02 -8.95 -1.03
N VAL A 5 0.61 -10.16 -0.69
CA VAL A 5 0.27 -10.55 0.69
C VAL A 5 1.50 -10.45 1.59
N ASN A 6 2.65 -10.94 1.13
CA ASN A 6 3.90 -10.86 1.90
C ASN A 6 4.32 -9.41 2.12
N GLN A 7 4.14 -8.53 1.13
CA GLN A 7 4.40 -7.11 1.31
C GLN A 7 3.46 -6.49 2.36
N VAL A 8 2.16 -6.76 2.27
CA VAL A 8 1.17 -6.25 3.26
C VAL A 8 1.49 -6.75 4.68
N ILE A 9 1.95 -8.00 4.82
CA ILE A 9 2.39 -8.53 6.12
C ILE A 9 3.62 -7.76 6.64
N GLN A 10 4.61 -7.49 5.77
CA GLN A 10 5.79 -6.72 6.14
C GLN A 10 5.46 -5.28 6.54
N ASP A 11 4.47 -4.68 5.87
CA ASP A 11 4.00 -3.32 6.15
C ASP A 11 3.15 -3.21 7.43
N GLY A 12 2.81 -4.34 8.07
CA GLY A 12 1.92 -4.38 9.24
C GLY A 12 0.43 -4.23 8.89
N GLY A 13 0.07 -4.43 7.63
CA GLY A 13 -1.27 -4.22 7.07
C GLY A 13 -1.31 -3.08 6.05
N GLY A 14 -2.42 -2.98 5.32
CA GLY A 14 -2.65 -1.95 4.32
C GLY A 14 -2.90 -2.49 2.90
N LEU A 15 -2.37 -1.80 1.90
CA LEU A 15 -2.68 -2.06 0.48
C LEU A 15 -1.38 -2.32 -0.30
N CYS A 16 -1.42 -3.26 -1.25
CA CYS A 16 -0.31 -3.52 -2.15
C CYS A 16 -0.82 -3.85 -3.55
N VAL A 17 -0.23 -3.20 -4.56
CA VAL A 17 -0.52 -3.44 -5.97
C VAL A 17 0.65 -4.18 -6.60
N VAL A 18 0.39 -5.37 -7.14
CA VAL A 18 1.37 -6.20 -7.85
C VAL A 18 0.92 -6.42 -9.28
N ARG A 19 1.82 -6.19 -10.23
CA ARG A 19 1.63 -6.48 -11.65
C ARG A 19 2.88 -7.13 -12.21
N ASN A 20 2.70 -8.15 -13.06
CA ASN A 20 3.81 -8.87 -13.71
C ASN A 20 4.88 -9.39 -12.74
N GLY A 21 4.45 -9.85 -11.54
CA GLY A 21 5.37 -10.40 -10.53
C GLY A 21 6.21 -9.35 -9.80
N GLN A 22 5.87 -8.06 -9.89
CA GLN A 22 6.59 -6.98 -9.21
C GLN A 22 5.62 -6.11 -8.40
N VAL A 23 6.05 -5.67 -7.21
CA VAL A 23 5.36 -4.64 -6.43
C VAL A 23 5.48 -3.32 -7.18
N GLN A 24 4.34 -2.76 -7.54
CA GLN A 24 4.24 -1.50 -8.27
C GLN A 24 4.10 -0.32 -7.30
N SER A 25 3.38 -0.55 -6.21
CA SER A 25 3.14 0.40 -5.13
C SER A 25 2.56 -0.34 -3.93
N HIS A 26 2.71 0.25 -2.75
CA HIS A 26 2.14 -0.23 -1.49
C HIS A 26 1.88 0.97 -0.57
N LEU A 27 0.91 0.80 0.33
CA LEU A 27 0.51 1.78 1.34
C LEU A 27 0.46 1.09 2.69
N PRO A 28 1.47 1.30 3.56
CA PRO A 28 1.47 0.78 4.91
C PRO A 28 0.35 1.40 5.75
N LEU A 29 -0.44 0.55 6.40
CA LEU A 29 -1.44 0.93 7.40
C LEU A 29 -1.24 0.11 8.68
N PRO A 30 -0.12 0.33 9.41
CA PRO A 30 0.32 -0.55 10.49
C PRO A 30 -0.63 -0.63 11.69
N ILE A 31 -1.55 0.35 11.83
CA ILE A 31 -2.52 0.35 12.92
C ILE A 31 -3.75 -0.44 12.46
N ALA A 32 -3.79 -1.71 12.86
CA ALA A 32 -4.86 -2.67 12.57
C ALA A 32 -5.15 -2.88 11.07
N GLY A 33 -4.22 -2.53 10.17
CA GLY A 33 -4.44 -2.58 8.72
C GLY A 33 -5.33 -1.45 8.18
N LEU A 34 -5.63 -0.43 8.99
CA LEU A 34 -6.63 0.61 8.66
C LEU A 34 -6.08 2.03 8.72
N MET A 35 -5.11 2.31 9.59
CA MET A 35 -4.59 3.67 9.82
C MET A 35 -3.06 3.70 9.76
N SER A 36 -2.52 4.88 9.44
CA SER A 36 -1.08 5.18 9.44
C SER A 36 -0.74 6.20 10.54
N THR A 37 0.51 6.22 10.95
CA THR A 37 1.10 7.27 11.79
C THR A 37 1.54 8.49 10.99
N ASP A 38 1.52 8.40 9.66
CA ASP A 38 1.86 9.51 8.77
C ASP A 38 0.82 10.62 8.84
N THR A 39 1.21 11.80 8.36
CA THR A 39 0.28 12.93 8.23
C THR A 39 -0.77 12.62 7.15
N ALA A 40 -1.97 13.17 7.33
CA ALA A 40 -3.05 13.00 6.37
C ALA A 40 -2.65 13.43 4.95
N GLN A 41 -1.84 14.49 4.82
CA GLN A 41 -1.34 14.96 3.53
C GLN A 41 -0.41 13.93 2.86
N SER A 42 0.58 13.42 3.59
CA SER A 42 1.48 12.39 3.03
C SER A 42 0.71 11.12 2.68
N LEU A 43 -0.25 10.72 3.51
CA LEU A 43 -1.09 9.57 3.25
C LEU A 43 -1.96 9.77 1.99
N ALA A 44 -2.51 10.97 1.79
CA ALA A 44 -3.28 11.31 0.59
C ALA A 44 -2.42 11.23 -0.68
N GLU A 45 -1.21 11.79 -0.66
CA GLU A 45 -0.27 11.71 -1.80
C GLU A 45 0.07 10.24 -2.15
N GLN A 46 0.24 9.38 -1.13
CA GLN A 46 0.47 7.95 -1.34
C GLN A 46 -0.77 7.23 -1.93
N ILE A 47 -1.98 7.63 -1.51
CA ILE A 47 -3.24 7.09 -2.07
C ILE A 47 -3.40 7.54 -3.53
N ASP A 48 -3.12 8.79 -3.86
CA ASP A 48 -3.18 9.28 -5.24
C ASP A 48 -2.18 8.52 -6.14
N ALA A 49 -1.00 8.20 -5.62
CA ALA A 49 -0.01 7.37 -6.31
C ALA A 49 -0.49 5.93 -6.53
N LEU A 50 -1.35 5.38 -5.66
CA LEU A 50 -2.00 4.10 -5.86
C LEU A 50 -3.08 4.17 -6.96
N GLU A 51 -3.94 5.20 -6.93
CA GLU A 51 -5.07 5.33 -7.84
C GLU A 51 -4.69 5.74 -9.26
N SER A 52 -3.66 6.57 -9.42
CA SER A 52 -3.16 7.05 -10.71
C SER A 52 -2.59 5.93 -11.61
N ARG A 53 -2.36 4.73 -11.05
CA ARG A 53 -1.94 3.52 -11.79
C ARG A 53 -3.12 2.62 -12.21
N ARG A 54 -4.32 3.17 -12.39
CA ARG A 54 -5.41 2.47 -13.08
C ARG A 54 -5.03 2.20 -14.55
N PRO A 55 -5.20 0.97 -15.07
CA PRO A 55 -5.02 0.68 -16.50
C PRO A 55 -6.05 1.39 -17.37
#